data_AF-A0A966RHP3-F1
#
_entry.id   AF-A0A966RHP3-F1
#
_cell.length_a   1.000
_cell.length_b   1.000
_cell.length_c   1.000
_cell.angle_alpha   90.00
_cell.angle_beta   90.00
_cell.angle_gamma   90.00
#
_symmetry.space_group_name_H-M   'P 1'
#
loop_
_entity.id
_entity.type
_entity.pdbx_description
1 polymer ?
#
loop_
_entity_poly.entity_id
_entity_poly.type
_entity_poly.pdbx_seq_one_letter_code
_entity_poly.pdbx_strand_id
1 'polypeptide(L)'
;MLRHRSTSGGCPVARAKTTYKPKLDILVNPKTKGLTEKQEKFCRIYATEDVTRTEAARLAGYTEKTAPIAGSRFLNGRDYPHILARIAEIKEELSKKYEVTFDNHVRQLARIRDAAYEKGNYPAAVSAEKARGQAAGLYISRQEILVGKIDQMSREEVLAEIAKLQQEFPVLASATAPTIDMIRGPRGEDDLFISDPEQEAILAEIDE
;
A
#
# COMPACT_ATOMS: atom_id res chain seq x y z
N MET A 1 -16.81 26.64 -63.20
CA MET A 1 -16.96 25.39 -62.41
C MET A 1 -15.84 25.33 -61.36
N LEU A 2 -16.06 25.91 -60.17
CA LEU A 2 -15.09 25.80 -59.06
C LEU A 2 -15.48 24.61 -58.18
N ARG A 3 -14.61 23.60 -58.10
CA ARG A 3 -14.80 22.43 -57.22
C ARG A 3 -14.21 22.74 -55.84
N HIS A 4 -15.04 22.83 -54.81
CA HIS A 4 -14.60 22.80 -53.43
C HIS A 4 -14.09 21.39 -53.08
N ARG A 5 -12.83 21.27 -52.67
CA ARG A 5 -12.31 20.05 -52.05
C ARG A 5 -12.67 20.07 -50.56
N SER A 6 -13.56 19.15 -50.18
CA SER A 6 -13.78 18.76 -48.79
C SER A 6 -12.60 17.91 -48.34
N THR A 7 -11.79 18.44 -47.43
CA THR A 7 -10.81 17.66 -46.67
C THR A 7 -11.48 17.19 -45.38
N SER A 8 -12.01 15.97 -45.38
CA SER A 8 -12.40 15.26 -44.15
C SER A 8 -11.13 14.79 -43.42
N GLY A 9 -10.58 15.65 -42.57
CA GLY A 9 -9.55 15.26 -41.61
C GLY A 9 -10.17 14.39 -40.51
N GLY A 10 -10.06 13.07 -40.64
CA GLY A 10 -10.43 12.12 -39.59
C GLY A 10 -9.42 12.19 -38.44
N CYS A 11 -9.91 12.43 -37.22
CA CYS A 11 -9.12 12.36 -35.99
C CYS A 11 -8.53 10.95 -35.82
N PRO A 12 -7.22 10.80 -35.53
CA PRO A 12 -6.67 9.49 -35.19
C PRO A 12 -7.21 9.05 -33.83
N VAL A 13 -8.04 8.01 -33.83
CA VAL A 13 -8.52 7.38 -32.60
C VAL A 13 -7.31 6.73 -31.91
N ALA A 14 -6.94 7.24 -30.73
CA ALA A 14 -5.88 6.67 -29.92
C ALA A 14 -6.20 5.19 -29.65
N ARG A 15 -5.33 4.28 -30.12
CA ARG A 15 -5.48 2.85 -29.82
C ARG A 15 -5.27 2.64 -28.33
N ALA A 16 -6.28 2.07 -27.67
CA ALA A 16 -6.16 1.65 -26.28
C ALA A 16 -4.92 0.76 -26.11
N LYS A 17 -4.08 1.07 -25.12
CA LYS A 17 -2.92 0.26 -24.77
C LYS A 17 -3.40 -1.15 -24.45
N THR A 18 -2.95 -2.14 -25.21
CA THR A 18 -3.24 -3.56 -25.00
C THR A 18 -2.89 -3.93 -23.55
N THR A 19 -3.90 -4.04 -22.68
CA THR A 19 -3.71 -4.61 -21.35
C THR A 19 -3.44 -6.09 -21.52
N TYR A 20 -2.20 -6.49 -21.26
CA TYR A 20 -1.80 -7.90 -21.20
C TYR A 20 -2.62 -8.56 -20.09
N LYS A 21 -3.67 -9.30 -20.47
CA LYS A 21 -4.36 -10.21 -19.56
C LYS A 21 -3.42 -11.41 -19.39
N PRO A 22 -2.82 -11.64 -18.21
CA PRO A 22 -2.01 -12.82 -18.01
C PRO A 22 -2.89 -14.04 -18.25
N LYS A 23 -2.57 -14.81 -19.30
CA LYS A 23 -3.18 -16.13 -19.48
C LYS A 23 -2.68 -16.98 -18.33
N LEU A 24 -3.56 -17.23 -17.39
CA LEU A 24 -3.34 -18.17 -16.31
C LEU A 24 -3.18 -19.56 -16.94
N ASP A 25 -1.93 -20.01 -17.11
CA ASP A 25 -1.62 -21.42 -17.35
C ASP A 25 -2.01 -22.18 -16.08
N ILE A 26 -3.28 -22.56 -16.03
CA ILE A 26 -3.77 -23.56 -15.11
C ILE A 26 -3.19 -24.90 -15.56
N LEU A 27 -2.55 -25.60 -14.63
CA LEU A 27 -2.16 -26.99 -14.84
C LEU A 27 -3.46 -27.80 -14.78
N VAL A 28 -4.22 -27.83 -15.88
CA VAL A 28 -5.55 -28.43 -15.95
C VAL A 28 -5.44 -29.91 -15.58
N ASN A 29 -5.86 -30.24 -14.36
CA ASN A 29 -6.15 -31.60 -13.96
C ASN A 29 -7.12 -32.18 -15.01
N PRO A 30 -6.86 -33.36 -15.62
CA PRO A 30 -7.66 -33.88 -16.72
C PRO A 30 -9.15 -33.92 -16.34
N LYS A 31 -10.00 -33.63 -17.33
CA LYS A 31 -11.47 -33.53 -17.23
C LYS A 31 -12.02 -34.46 -16.14
N THR A 32 -12.68 -33.89 -15.13
CA THR A 32 -13.50 -34.68 -14.23
C THR A 32 -14.55 -35.43 -15.06
N LYS A 33 -14.64 -36.76 -14.87
CA LYS A 33 -15.52 -37.64 -15.66
C LYS A 33 -16.96 -37.11 -15.59
N GLY A 34 -17.50 -36.66 -16.73
CA GLY A 34 -18.90 -36.21 -16.85
C GLY A 34 -19.11 -34.75 -17.28
N LEU A 35 -18.06 -33.92 -17.39
CA LEU A 35 -18.21 -32.55 -17.89
C LEU A 35 -18.07 -32.45 -19.41
N THR A 36 -19.01 -31.74 -20.03
CA THR A 36 -18.94 -31.33 -21.44
C THR A 36 -17.88 -30.23 -21.61
N GLU A 37 -17.29 -30.10 -22.79
CA GLU A 37 -16.27 -29.06 -23.05
C GLU A 37 -16.77 -27.64 -22.78
N LYS A 38 -18.04 -27.34 -23.07
CA LYS A 38 -18.64 -26.03 -22.75
C LYS A 38 -18.80 -25.80 -21.24
N GLN A 39 -19.09 -26.84 -20.48
CA GLN A 39 -19.22 -26.77 -19.02
C GLN A 39 -17.85 -26.58 -18.36
N GLU A 40 -16.82 -27.27 -18.86
CA GLU A 40 -15.44 -27.07 -18.39
C GLU A 40 -14.96 -25.65 -18.67
N LYS A 41 -15.23 -25.11 -19.87
CA LYS A 41 -14.93 -23.71 -20.21
C LYS A 41 -15.64 -22.75 -19.26
N PHE A 42 -16.92 -23.00 -18.96
CA PHE A 42 -17.68 -22.23 -17.98
C PHE A 42 -17.03 -22.27 -16.59
N CYS A 43 -16.69 -23.45 -16.07
CA CYS A 43 -16.05 -23.61 -14.76
C CYS A 43 -14.74 -22.83 -14.68
N ARG A 44 -13.90 -22.97 -15.71
CA ARG A 44 -12.64 -22.24 -15.81
C ARG A 44 -12.85 -20.74 -15.77
N ILE A 45 -13.65 -20.20 -16.69
CA ILE A 45 -13.88 -18.75 -16.81
C ILE A 45 -14.45 -18.20 -15.51
N TYR A 46 -15.44 -18.88 -14.93
CA TYR A 46 -16.09 -18.43 -13.70
C TYR A 46 -15.19 -18.52 -12.46
N ALA A 47 -14.20 -19.42 -12.45
CA ALA A 47 -13.24 -19.55 -11.36
C ALA A 47 -12.03 -18.60 -11.50
N THR A 48 -11.60 -18.29 -12.73
CA THR A 48 -10.39 -17.49 -12.99
C THR A 48 -10.66 -16.01 -13.23
N GLU A 49 -11.82 -15.65 -13.78
CA GLU A 49 -12.16 -14.27 -14.15
C GLU A 49 -13.27 -13.71 -13.26
N ASP A 50 -13.19 -12.42 -12.94
CA ASP A 50 -14.24 -11.68 -12.22
C ASP A 50 -15.40 -11.33 -13.15
N VAL A 51 -16.21 -12.34 -13.49
CA VAL A 51 -17.35 -12.20 -14.40
C VAL A 51 -18.65 -12.71 -13.80
N THR A 52 -19.77 -12.16 -14.27
CA THR A 52 -21.09 -12.67 -13.84
C THR A 52 -21.35 -14.07 -14.40
N ARG A 53 -22.23 -14.85 -13.74
CA ARG A 53 -22.62 -16.19 -14.21
C ARG A 53 -23.11 -16.22 -15.66
N THR A 54 -23.82 -15.16 -16.08
CA THR A 54 -24.34 -15.04 -17.44
C THR A 54 -23.22 -14.76 -18.43
N GLU A 55 -22.27 -13.90 -18.08
CA GLU A 55 -21.11 -13.59 -18.92
C GLU A 55 -20.17 -14.78 -19.05
N ALA A 56 -19.90 -15.50 -17.96
CA ALA A 56 -19.12 -16.73 -18.00
C ALA A 56 -19.73 -17.76 -18.96
N ALA A 57 -21.06 -17.92 -18.94
CA ALA A 57 -21.76 -18.80 -19.87
C ALA A 57 -21.66 -18.30 -21.32
N ARG A 58 -21.77 -16.99 -21.56
CA ARG A 58 -21.59 -16.41 -22.90
C ARG A 58 -20.19 -16.68 -23.45
N LEU A 59 -19.16 -16.44 -22.63
CA LEU A 59 -17.76 -16.67 -22.98
C LEU A 59 -17.44 -18.16 -23.18
N ALA A 60 -18.15 -19.05 -22.47
CA ALA A 60 -18.07 -20.50 -22.67
C ALA A 60 -18.77 -21.00 -23.95
N GLY A 61 -19.47 -20.14 -24.69
CA GLY A 61 -20.11 -20.46 -25.96
C GLY A 61 -21.60 -20.85 -25.86
N TYR A 62 -22.30 -20.37 -24.82
CA TYR A 62 -23.76 -20.39 -24.75
C TYR A 62 -24.34 -19.16 -25.46
N THR A 63 -25.49 -19.32 -26.13
CA THR A 63 -26.17 -18.21 -26.82
C THR A 63 -26.71 -17.21 -25.82
N GLU A 64 -26.89 -15.96 -26.22
CA GLU A 64 -27.38 -14.90 -25.33
C GLU A 64 -28.70 -15.24 -24.64
N LYS A 65 -29.61 -15.93 -25.33
CA LYS A 65 -30.89 -16.39 -24.77
C LYS A 65 -30.72 -17.51 -23.74
N THR A 66 -29.72 -18.38 -23.91
CA THR A 66 -29.54 -19.58 -23.06
C THR A 66 -28.54 -19.36 -21.93
N ALA A 67 -27.62 -18.41 -22.07
CA ALA A 67 -26.57 -18.12 -21.10
C ALA A 67 -27.09 -17.76 -19.69
N PRO A 68 -28.14 -16.93 -19.52
CA PRO A 68 -28.67 -16.62 -18.18
C PRO A 68 -29.27 -17.85 -17.49
N ILE A 69 -29.96 -18.69 -18.26
CA ILE A 69 -30.61 -19.92 -17.77
C ILE A 69 -29.53 -20.93 -17.39
N ALA A 70 -28.57 -21.19 -18.29
CA ALA A 70 -27.47 -22.11 -18.08
C ALA A 70 -26.63 -21.71 -16.86
N GLY A 71 -26.17 -20.46 -16.78
CA GLY A 71 -25.37 -19.98 -15.66
C GLY A 71 -26.10 -20.09 -14.32
N SER A 72 -27.40 -19.85 -14.28
CA SER A 72 -28.21 -20.01 -13.05
C SER A 72 -28.39 -21.48 -12.67
N ARG A 73 -28.62 -22.37 -13.64
CA ARG A 73 -28.73 -23.82 -13.40
C ARG A 73 -27.41 -24.46 -12.99
N PHE A 74 -26.30 -24.01 -13.54
CA PHE A 74 -24.97 -24.52 -13.23
C PHE A 74 -24.52 -24.23 -11.79
N LEU A 75 -25.00 -23.13 -11.22
CA LEU A 75 -24.63 -22.69 -9.87
C LEU A 75 -25.69 -23.03 -8.81
N ASN A 76 -26.80 -23.66 -9.18
CA ASN A 76 -27.90 -23.94 -8.24
C ASN A 76 -27.61 -25.11 -7.27
N GLY A 77 -26.59 -25.93 -7.54
CA GLY A 77 -26.21 -27.10 -6.75
C GLY A 77 -27.14 -28.31 -6.82
N ARG A 78 -28.39 -28.14 -7.25
CA ARG A 78 -29.37 -29.22 -7.40
C ARG A 78 -29.20 -30.01 -8.70
N ASP A 79 -29.11 -29.29 -9.81
CA ASP A 79 -29.14 -29.92 -11.15
C ASP A 79 -27.73 -30.35 -11.60
N TYR A 80 -26.71 -29.57 -11.25
CA TYR A 80 -25.32 -29.77 -11.70
C TYR A 80 -24.30 -29.70 -10.54
N PRO A 81 -24.35 -30.62 -9.56
CA PRO A 81 -23.41 -30.61 -8.43
C PRO A 81 -21.94 -30.79 -8.86
N HIS A 82 -21.70 -31.51 -9.97
CA HIS A 82 -20.36 -31.74 -10.52
C HIS A 82 -19.69 -30.47 -11.06
N ILE A 83 -20.47 -29.48 -11.53
CA ILE A 83 -19.93 -28.18 -11.98
C ILE A 83 -19.43 -27.38 -10.79
N LEU A 84 -20.19 -27.35 -9.69
CA LEU A 84 -19.76 -26.68 -8.45
C LEU A 84 -18.49 -27.31 -7.87
N ALA A 85 -18.43 -28.65 -7.85
CA ALA A 85 -17.23 -29.37 -7.43
C ALA A 85 -16.02 -28.96 -8.28
N ARG A 86 -16.18 -28.90 -9.61
CA ARG A 86 -15.10 -28.48 -10.51
C ARG A 86 -14.67 -27.02 -10.29
N ILE A 87 -15.62 -26.11 -10.06
CA ILE A 87 -15.30 -24.71 -9.73
C ILE A 87 -14.50 -24.64 -8.42
N ALA A 88 -14.89 -25.42 -7.41
CA ALA A 88 -14.20 -25.48 -6.13
C ALA A 88 -12.77 -26.01 -6.29
N GLU A 89 -12.57 -27.10 -7.05
CA GLU A 89 -11.25 -27.65 -7.38
C GLU A 89 -10.36 -26.59 -8.04
N ILE A 90 -10.85 -25.90 -9.08
CA ILE A 90 -10.07 -24.86 -9.78
C ILE A 90 -9.71 -23.71 -8.82
N LYS A 91 -10.65 -23.29 -7.96
CA LYS A 91 -10.37 -22.25 -6.96
C LYS A 91 -9.35 -22.69 -5.93
N GLU A 92 -9.39 -23.95 -5.49
CA GLU A 92 -8.42 -24.51 -4.57
C GLU A 92 -7.03 -24.60 -5.20
N GLU A 93 -6.94 -25.04 -6.47
CA GLU A 93 -5.69 -25.06 -7.23
C GLU A 93 -5.11 -23.65 -7.40
N LEU A 94 -5.95 -22.66 -7.72
CA LEU A 94 -5.54 -21.26 -7.79
C LEU A 94 -5.09 -20.75 -6.42
N SER A 95 -5.80 -21.08 -5.35
CA SER A 95 -5.42 -20.74 -3.98
C SER A 95 -4.04 -21.30 -3.65
N LYS A 96 -3.77 -22.58 -3.93
CA LYS A 96 -2.47 -23.23 -3.71
C LYS A 96 -1.36 -22.59 -4.56
N LYS A 97 -1.65 -22.24 -5.82
CA LYS A 97 -0.69 -21.59 -6.72
C LYS A 97 -0.30 -20.20 -6.23
N TYR A 98 -1.26 -19.46 -5.69
CA TYR A 98 -1.07 -18.09 -5.21
C TYR A 98 -0.87 -17.99 -3.69
N GLU A 99 -0.75 -19.12 -3.01
CA GLU A 99 -0.51 -19.16 -1.57
C GLU A 99 0.85 -18.54 -1.25
N VAL A 100 0.84 -17.55 -0.37
CA VAL A 100 2.04 -16.87 0.11
C VAL A 100 2.53 -17.61 1.35
N THR A 101 3.30 -18.67 1.14
CA THR A 101 4.07 -19.31 2.20
C THR A 101 5.45 -18.67 2.32
N PHE A 102 6.09 -18.79 3.48
CA PHE A 102 7.44 -18.27 3.71
C PHE A 102 8.45 -18.75 2.66
N ASP A 103 8.51 -20.07 2.44
CA ASP A 103 9.42 -20.69 1.46
C ASP A 103 9.14 -20.19 0.04
N ASN A 104 7.87 -20.07 -0.34
CA ASN A 104 7.50 -19.56 -1.66
C ASN A 104 7.90 -18.09 -1.80
N HIS A 105 7.64 -17.26 -0.78
CA HIS A 105 7.99 -15.85 -0.78
C HIS A 105 9.49 -15.62 -0.95
N VAL A 106 10.32 -16.31 -0.16
CA VAL A 106 11.79 -16.22 -0.24
C VAL A 106 12.30 -16.70 -1.60
N ARG A 107 11.73 -17.78 -2.16
CA ARG A 107 12.08 -18.30 -3.48
C ARG A 107 11.71 -17.31 -4.60
N GLN A 108 10.55 -16.69 -4.51
CA GLN A 108 10.10 -15.70 -5.51
C GLN A 108 10.96 -14.44 -5.47
N LEU A 109 11.38 -13.97 -4.29
CA LEU A 109 12.34 -12.87 -4.16
C LEU A 109 13.70 -13.21 -4.80
N ALA A 110 14.20 -14.43 -4.62
CA ALA A 110 15.41 -14.89 -5.29
C ALA A 110 15.28 -14.87 -6.83
N ARG A 111 14.15 -15.35 -7.36
CA ARG A 111 13.88 -15.28 -8.82
C ARG A 111 13.80 -13.86 -9.35
N ILE A 112 13.17 -12.93 -8.61
CA ILE A 112 13.09 -11.51 -9.00
C ILE A 112 14.48 -10.89 -9.02
N ARG A 113 15.32 -11.18 -8.02
CA ARG A 113 16.70 -10.74 -7.97
C ARG A 113 17.48 -11.23 -9.19
N ASP A 114 17.44 -12.53 -9.48
CA ASP A 114 18.19 -13.13 -10.58
C ASP A 114 17.73 -12.57 -11.94
N ALA A 115 16.42 -12.46 -12.15
CA ALA A 115 15.86 -11.87 -13.36
C ALA A 115 16.17 -10.37 -13.50
N ALA A 116 16.28 -9.63 -12.40
CA ALA A 116 16.69 -8.22 -12.41
C ALA A 116 18.19 -8.08 -12.71
N TYR A 117 19.01 -8.96 -12.13
CA TYR A 117 20.46 -9.01 -12.35
C TYR A 117 20.79 -9.35 -13.81
N GLU A 118 20.14 -10.36 -14.40
CA GLU A 118 20.30 -10.74 -15.81
C GLU A 118 19.94 -9.59 -16.77
N LYS A 119 18.94 -8.78 -16.41
CA LYS A 119 18.53 -7.60 -17.17
C LYS A 119 19.41 -6.37 -16.93
N GLY A 120 20.44 -6.47 -16.08
CA GLY A 120 21.32 -5.36 -15.71
C GLY A 120 20.67 -4.32 -14.79
N ASN A 121 19.51 -4.60 -14.20
CA ASN A 121 18.85 -3.72 -13.24
C ASN A 121 19.30 -4.04 -11.81
N TYR A 122 20.51 -3.60 -11.48
CA TYR A 122 21.13 -3.82 -10.17
C TYR A 122 20.34 -3.20 -8.99
N PRO A 123 19.77 -1.98 -9.08
CA PRO A 123 18.97 -1.42 -7.99
C PRO A 123 17.76 -2.31 -7.61
N ALA A 124 17.07 -2.87 -8.60
CA ALA A 124 15.97 -3.79 -8.36
C ALA A 124 16.45 -5.12 -7.74
N ALA A 125 17.60 -5.64 -8.19
CA ALA A 125 18.20 -6.85 -7.63
C ALA A 125 18.60 -6.67 -6.14
N VAL A 126 19.24 -5.56 -5.80
CA VAL A 126 19.63 -5.23 -4.41
C VAL A 126 18.40 -5.07 -3.53
N SER A 127 17.35 -4.39 -4.02
CA SER A 127 16.09 -4.24 -3.29
C SER A 127 15.43 -5.60 -3.00
N ALA A 128 15.41 -6.50 -3.99
CA ALA A 128 14.87 -7.84 -3.83
C ALA A 128 15.66 -8.67 -2.79
N GLU A 129 17.00 -8.59 -2.79
CA GLU A 129 17.82 -9.28 -1.78
C GLU A 129 17.64 -8.70 -0.38
N LYS A 130 17.52 -7.36 -0.25
CA LYS A 130 17.21 -6.72 1.03
C LYS A 130 15.88 -7.20 1.59
N ALA A 131 14.83 -7.21 0.76
CA ALA A 131 13.51 -7.74 1.16
C ALA A 131 13.58 -9.22 1.54
N ARG A 132 14.42 -10.01 0.86
CA ARG A 132 14.64 -11.43 1.17
C ARG A 132 15.29 -11.62 2.53
N GLY A 133 16.33 -10.83 2.84
CA GLY A 133 16.92 -10.86 4.18
C GLY A 133 15.97 -10.35 5.26
N GLN A 134 15.08 -9.40 4.94
CA GLN A 134 14.05 -8.93 5.87
C GLN A 134 13.05 -10.04 6.19
N ALA A 135 12.60 -10.79 5.17
CA ALA A 135 11.76 -11.97 5.36
C ALA A 135 12.47 -13.02 6.22
N ALA A 136 13.76 -13.27 5.98
CA ALA A 136 14.58 -14.21 6.76
C ALA A 136 14.88 -13.76 8.20
N GLY A 137 14.43 -12.56 8.62
CA GLY A 137 14.69 -12.03 9.96
C GLY A 137 16.11 -11.53 10.19
N LEU A 138 16.92 -11.38 9.13
CA LEU A 138 18.29 -10.87 9.23
C LEU A 138 18.32 -9.36 9.52
N TYR A 139 17.23 -8.66 9.24
CA TYR A 139 17.07 -7.24 9.57
C TYR A 139 16.12 -7.08 10.74
N ILE A 140 16.57 -6.31 11.74
CA ILE A 140 15.74 -5.88 12.85
C ILE A 140 15.35 -4.44 12.57
N SER A 141 14.06 -4.18 12.34
CA SER A 141 13.54 -2.83 12.24
C SER A 141 13.32 -2.27 13.63
N ARG A 142 14.20 -1.36 14.07
CA ARG A 142 14.00 -0.57 15.29
C ARG A 142 13.29 0.72 14.92
N GLN A 143 12.03 0.85 15.33
CA GLN A 143 11.32 2.12 15.28
C GLN A 143 11.21 2.66 16.71
N GLU A 144 11.99 3.68 17.03
CA GLU A 144 11.87 4.40 18.29
C GLU A 144 10.72 5.40 18.15
N ILE A 145 9.59 5.12 18.79
CA ILE A 145 8.51 6.09 18.92
C ILE A 145 8.94 7.03 20.05
N LEU A 146 9.42 8.21 19.70
CA LEU A 146 9.69 9.31 20.63
C LEU A 146 8.36 9.81 21.20
N VAL A 147 7.79 9.08 22.16
CA VAL A 147 6.71 9.58 23.01
C VAL A 147 7.31 10.52 24.05
N GLY A 148 7.51 11.76 23.62
CA GLY A 148 8.04 12.84 24.42
C GLY A 148 7.75 14.16 23.72
N LYS A 149 6.49 14.60 23.77
CA LYS A 149 6.03 15.87 23.19
C LYS A 149 6.60 17.12 23.88
N ILE A 150 7.55 17.00 24.81
CA ILE A 150 8.08 18.14 25.56
C ILE A 150 8.69 19.19 24.64
N ASP A 151 9.43 18.78 23.62
CA ASP A 151 10.04 19.71 22.65
C ASP A 151 9.02 20.33 21.66
N GLN A 152 7.80 19.79 21.62
CA GLN A 152 6.72 20.26 20.73
C GLN A 152 5.59 20.98 21.49
N MET A 153 5.60 20.95 22.83
CA MET A 153 4.63 21.65 23.66
C MET A 153 5.06 23.10 23.85
N SER A 154 4.08 24.01 23.83
CA SER A 154 4.36 25.39 24.23
C SER A 154 4.72 25.44 25.71
N ARG A 155 5.45 26.48 26.12
CA ARG A 155 5.84 26.68 27.52
C ARG A 155 4.63 26.61 28.47
N GLU A 156 3.47 27.09 28.03
CA GLU A 156 2.22 27.11 28.80
C GLU A 156 1.65 25.70 28.99
N GLU A 157 1.65 24.88 27.95
CA GLU A 157 1.19 23.49 28.01
C GLU A 157 2.10 22.63 28.91
N VAL A 158 3.42 22.86 28.85
CA VAL A 158 4.40 22.20 29.73
C VAL A 158 4.11 22.55 31.19
N LEU A 159 3.88 23.82 31.51
CA LEU A 159 3.59 24.26 32.88
C LEU A 159 2.25 23.72 33.39
N ALA A 160 1.22 23.66 32.54
CA ALA A 160 -0.07 23.08 32.88
C ALA A 160 0.04 21.58 33.21
N GLU A 161 0.81 20.83 32.42
CA GLU A 161 1.01 19.40 32.68
C GLU A 161 1.89 19.18 33.94
N ILE A 162 2.89 20.01 34.19
CA ILE A 162 3.67 19.99 35.45
C ILE A 162 2.76 20.25 36.65
N ALA A 163 1.87 21.24 36.58
CA ALA A 163 0.94 21.56 37.66
C ALA A 163 -0.04 20.42 37.93
N LYS A 164 -0.55 19.77 36.88
CA LYS A 164 -1.40 18.58 36.97
C LYS A 164 -0.67 17.41 37.63
N LEU A 165 0.59 17.16 37.26
CA LEU A 165 1.41 16.10 37.86
C LEU A 165 1.75 16.38 39.33
N GLN A 166 1.94 17.64 39.72
CA GLN A 166 2.14 18.03 41.12
C GLN A 166 0.90 17.78 41.99
N GLN A 167 -0.31 17.96 41.43
CA GLN A 167 -1.56 17.64 42.12
C GLN A 167 -1.75 16.13 42.28
N GLU A 168 -1.38 15.35 41.26
CA GLU A 168 -1.51 13.89 41.27
C GLU A 168 -0.46 13.21 42.17
N PHE A 169 0.74 13.80 42.27
CA PHE A 169 1.84 13.28 43.08
C PHE A 169 2.43 14.37 44.01
N PRO A 170 1.84 14.59 45.20
CA PRO A 170 2.20 15.70 46.09
C PRO A 170 3.62 15.64 46.66
N VAL A 171 4.28 14.48 46.62
CA VAL A 171 5.69 14.31 47.02
C VAL A 171 6.63 15.05 46.06
N LEU A 172 6.22 15.29 44.81
CA LEU A 172 7.02 15.97 43.81
C LEU A 172 6.96 17.50 43.91
N ALA A 173 5.96 18.04 44.63
CA ALA A 173 5.74 19.48 44.77
C ALA A 173 6.91 20.18 45.47
N SER A 174 7.51 19.56 46.49
CA SER A 174 8.65 20.13 47.22
C SER A 174 9.94 20.19 46.40
N ALA A 175 10.08 19.34 45.37
CA ALA A 175 11.27 19.27 44.53
C ALA A 175 11.21 20.20 43.30
N THR A 176 10.01 20.57 42.84
CA THR A 176 9.81 21.32 41.59
C THR A 176 9.32 22.76 41.79
N ALA A 177 8.99 23.14 43.02
CA ALA A 177 8.63 24.51 43.41
C ALA A 177 9.59 25.63 42.94
N PRO A 178 10.93 25.49 42.97
CA PRO A 178 11.83 26.62 42.67
C PRO A 178 11.86 27.03 41.18
N THR A 179 11.28 26.24 40.27
CA THR A 179 11.33 26.52 38.82
C THR A 179 10.15 27.36 38.32
N ILE A 180 9.01 27.35 39.03
CA ILE A 180 7.80 28.07 38.63
C ILE A 180 7.87 29.58 38.96
N ASP A 181 8.68 29.97 39.95
CA ASP A 181 8.76 31.36 40.43
C ASP A 181 9.70 32.29 39.61
N MET A 182 10.40 31.80 38.59
CA MET A 182 11.22 32.69 37.72
C MET A 182 10.41 33.66 36.84
N ILE A 183 9.07 33.64 36.91
CA ILE A 183 8.18 34.58 36.18
C ILE A 183 7.52 35.58 37.14
N ARG A 184 7.56 35.36 38.46
CA ARG A 184 6.82 36.17 39.44
C ARG A 184 7.75 36.97 40.35
N GLY A 185 8.70 37.69 39.75
CA GLY A 185 9.31 38.85 40.37
C GLY A 185 8.98 40.08 39.52
N PRO A 186 8.58 41.23 40.08
CA PRO A 186 8.54 42.44 39.28
C PRO A 186 9.99 42.69 38.84
N ARG A 187 10.24 42.68 37.53
CA ARG A 187 11.38 43.43 37.00
C ARG A 187 11.09 44.88 37.37
N GLY A 188 11.70 45.35 38.45
CA GLY A 188 11.75 46.78 38.73
C GLY A 188 12.32 47.49 37.51
N GLU A 189 11.78 48.67 37.23
CA GLU A 189 12.15 49.50 36.10
C GLU A 189 13.54 50.17 36.28
N ASP A 190 14.42 49.55 37.07
CA ASP A 190 15.73 50.08 37.47
C ASP A 190 16.91 49.27 36.90
N ASP A 191 16.67 48.25 36.07
CA ASP A 191 17.73 47.66 35.23
C ASP A 191 17.90 48.51 33.97
N LEU A 192 18.19 49.80 34.17
CA LEU A 192 18.84 50.61 33.14
C LEU A 192 20.14 49.91 32.79
N PHE A 193 20.25 49.56 31.51
CA PHE A 193 21.49 49.38 30.78
C PHE A 193 22.64 50.13 31.46
N ILE A 194 23.59 49.38 32.05
CA ILE A 194 24.94 49.89 32.16
C ILE A 194 25.47 49.84 30.72
N SER A 195 25.18 50.89 29.97
CA SER A 195 25.86 51.20 28.72
C SER A 195 27.29 51.52 29.10
N ASP A 196 28.16 50.52 29.00
CA ASP A 196 29.59 50.71 29.14
C ASP A 196 30.03 51.63 27.98
N PRO A 197 30.47 52.88 28.24
CA PRO A 197 30.77 53.85 27.19
C PRO A 197 31.96 53.43 26.30
N GLU A 198 32.70 52.39 26.70
CA GLU A 198 33.79 51.82 25.92
C GLU A 198 33.31 50.91 24.77
N GLN A 199 32.08 50.35 24.84
CA GLN A 199 31.58 49.46 23.77
C GLN A 199 30.97 50.21 22.58
N GLU A 200 30.56 51.46 22.75
CA GLU A 200 30.07 52.31 21.65
C GLU A 200 31.22 52.84 20.77
N ALA A 201 32.42 53.03 21.34
CA ALA A 201 33.59 53.51 20.60
C ALA A 201 34.17 52.45 19.65
N ILE A 202 34.15 51.17 20.04
CA ILE A 202 34.71 50.07 19.23
C ILE A 202 33.87 49.80 17.96
N LEU A 203 32.57 50.10 18.00
CA LEU A 203 31.67 49.93 16.85
C LEU A 203 31.74 51.10 15.84
N ALA A 204 32.29 52.25 16.22
CA ALA A 204 32.47 53.40 15.33
C ALA A 204 33.77 53.36 14.52
N GLU A 205 34.74 52.52 14.91
CA GLU A 205 36.08 52.48 14.31
C GLU A 205 36.27 51.31 13.30
N ILE A 206 35.20 50.58 13.00
CA ILE A 206 35.19 49.46 12.04
C ILE A 206 34.54 49.85 10.70
N ASP A 207 33.94 51.04 10.60
CA ASP A 207 33.26 51.54 9.39
C ASP A 207 33.95 52.78 8.74
N GLU A 208 35.28 52.94 8.90
CA GLU A 208 36.15 53.76 8.03
C GLU A 208 37.32 52.93 7.46
#